data_AF-A0A061QPZ6-F1
#
_entry.id   AF-A0A061QPZ6-F1
#
_cell.length_a   1.000
_cell.length_b   1.000
_cell.length_c   1.000
_cell.angle_alpha   90.00
_cell.angle_beta   90.00
_cell.angle_gamma   90.00
#
_symmetry.space_group_name_H-M   'P 1'
#
loop_
_entity.id
_entity.type
_entity.pdbx_description
1 polymer ?
#
loop_
_entity_poly.entity_id
_entity_poly.type
_entity_poly.pdbx_seq_one_letter_code
_entity_poly.pdbx_strand_id
1 'polypeptide(L)'
;MVRKHKETPVYVPPHRKHDNTRSRSRQSEELQGTSRIQLDLDVGCCESHNLDTCPFDTLPAEGSVQRFSVVLPRLWREDDAQELLEWFSNIETPEGMNPSLSLPSTLSKDERKVWHKLAERLRLRSESHGFGEERHITIYLCQRSNQQAPAPTLTREAKQVWAWCQEEGGRFWDFSQGEVEAMLASPSGLPGELRKLCADRQRADDLLRRLKCGDEEGAAAALSSARGDGEESLRRAVWCIRKGMAGVAGTLARMPGVLTQKDRNRLDPFDVAEDSAVAEILCEIRRTQQ
;
A
#
# COMPACT_ATOMS: atom_id res chain seq x y z
N MET A 1 -10.57 -27.16 45.04
CA MET A 1 -9.59 -26.51 44.14
C MET A 1 -10.34 -25.74 43.07
N VAL A 2 -10.38 -24.41 43.18
CA VAL A 2 -11.12 -23.53 42.25
C VAL A 2 -10.20 -23.20 41.07
N ARG A 3 -10.56 -23.65 39.87
CA ARG A 3 -9.85 -23.31 38.63
C ARG A 3 -10.11 -21.83 38.30
N LYS A 4 -9.08 -20.99 38.44
CA LYS A 4 -9.13 -19.60 37.97
C LYS A 4 -9.08 -19.61 36.44
N HIS A 5 -10.16 -19.15 35.80
CA HIS A 5 -10.16 -18.81 34.38
C HIS A 5 -9.18 -17.66 34.15
N LYS A 6 -8.17 -17.89 33.30
CA LYS A 6 -7.28 -16.83 32.80
C LYS A 6 -8.07 -16.02 31.77
N GLU A 7 -8.34 -14.77 32.08
CA GLU A 7 -8.84 -13.78 31.12
C GLU A 7 -7.76 -13.52 30.06
N THR A 8 -8.11 -13.73 28.79
CA THR A 8 -7.28 -13.34 27.66
C THR A 8 -7.33 -11.82 27.47
N PRO A 9 -6.18 -11.12 27.36
CA PRO A 9 -6.17 -9.68 27.15
C PRO A 9 -6.79 -9.33 25.79
N VAL A 10 -7.73 -8.37 25.81
CA VAL A 10 -8.33 -7.79 24.61
C VAL A 10 -7.31 -6.86 23.95
N TYR A 11 -6.95 -7.16 22.71
CA TYR A 11 -6.09 -6.30 21.89
C TYR A 11 -6.82 -5.01 21.54
N VAL A 12 -6.29 -3.88 22.01
CA VAL A 12 -6.76 -2.53 21.67
C VAL A 12 -5.75 -1.92 20.69
N PRO A 13 -6.14 -1.60 19.44
CA PRO A 13 -5.24 -0.96 18.48
C PRO A 13 -4.76 0.41 18.97
N PRO A 14 -3.51 0.81 18.72
CA PRO A 14 -3.01 2.11 19.13
C PRO A 14 -3.76 3.24 18.41
N HIS A 15 -4.32 4.18 19.18
CA HIS A 15 -4.92 5.39 18.66
C HIS A 15 -3.87 6.28 17.97
N ARG A 16 -4.21 6.70 16.76
CA ARG A 16 -3.43 7.58 15.88
C ARG A 16 -3.20 8.93 16.55
N LYS A 17 -1.99 9.19 17.05
CA LYS A 17 -1.56 10.56 17.39
C LYS A 17 -1.20 11.28 16.09
N HIS A 18 -2.03 12.23 15.69
CA HIS A 18 -1.70 13.17 14.61
C HIS A 18 -0.70 14.20 15.16
N ASP A 19 0.60 13.94 14.98
CA ASP A 19 1.63 14.97 15.17
C ASP A 19 1.63 15.87 13.93
N ASN A 20 1.00 17.03 14.08
CA ASN A 20 0.90 18.05 13.04
C ASN A 20 1.93 19.16 13.34
N THR A 21 3.19 18.91 13.05
CA THR A 21 4.25 19.93 13.11
C THR A 21 5.18 19.81 11.91
N ARG A 22 4.90 20.60 10.87
CA ARG A 22 5.93 21.05 9.92
C ARG A 22 5.65 22.47 9.49
N SER A 23 6.23 23.39 10.24
CA SER A 23 6.58 24.73 9.78
C SER A 23 7.72 24.61 8.76
N ARG A 24 7.45 24.94 7.50
CA ARG A 24 8.49 25.26 6.52
C ARG A 24 8.09 26.50 5.71
N SER A 25 8.66 27.62 6.16
CA SER A 25 9.33 28.65 5.35
C SER A 25 8.67 29.01 4.01
N ARG A 26 7.90 30.11 4.06
CA ARG A 26 7.57 30.99 2.94
C ARG A 26 8.81 31.79 2.52
N GLN A 27 9.20 31.64 1.25
CA GLN A 27 9.97 32.55 0.38
C GLN A 27 10.11 31.77 -0.95
N SER A 28 9.62 32.19 -2.11
CA SER A 28 9.49 33.53 -2.67
C SER A 28 8.29 33.67 -3.61
N GLU A 29 7.74 34.88 -3.62
CA GLU A 29 7.08 35.59 -4.73
C GLU A 29 7.94 35.46 -6.01
N GLU A 30 7.50 35.56 -7.26
CA GLU A 30 6.45 36.39 -7.86
C GLU A 30 6.37 35.95 -9.34
N LEU A 31 5.34 35.20 -9.71
CA LEU A 31 4.92 35.02 -11.11
C LEU A 31 3.40 35.02 -11.05
N GLN A 32 2.81 36.22 -11.08
CA GLN A 32 1.38 36.48 -11.04
C GLN A 32 0.69 36.08 -12.36
N GLY A 33 0.96 34.87 -12.85
CA GLY A 33 0.00 34.16 -13.69
C GLY A 33 -1.00 33.53 -12.73
N THR A 34 -2.29 33.84 -12.86
CA THR A 34 -3.36 33.20 -12.09
C THR A 34 -3.18 31.69 -12.20
N SER A 35 -2.61 31.09 -11.17
CA SER A 35 -2.40 29.65 -11.14
C SER A 35 -3.78 29.01 -11.21
N ARG A 36 -4.00 28.23 -12.25
CA ARG A 36 -5.26 27.55 -12.52
C ARG A 36 -4.97 26.04 -12.55
N ILE A 37 -5.93 25.24 -12.11
CA ILE A 37 -5.86 23.78 -12.25
C ILE A 37 -6.57 23.43 -13.55
N GLN A 38 -5.87 22.72 -14.41
CA GLN A 38 -6.39 22.25 -15.68
C GLN A 38 -6.87 20.81 -15.50
N LEU A 39 -8.15 20.56 -15.78
CA LEU A 39 -8.77 19.24 -15.76
C LEU A 39 -9.03 18.81 -17.19
N ASP A 40 -8.67 17.59 -17.56
CA ASP A 40 -8.89 17.10 -18.91
C ASP A 40 -10.22 16.34 -18.99
N LEU A 41 -11.14 16.90 -19.76
CA LEU A 41 -12.44 16.32 -20.05
C LEU A 41 -12.39 15.65 -21.43
N ASP A 42 -12.62 14.34 -21.46
CA ASP A 42 -12.80 13.56 -22.68
C ASP A 42 -14.29 13.26 -22.85
N VAL A 43 -14.94 13.91 -23.82
CA VAL A 43 -16.40 13.82 -24.01
C VAL A 43 -16.82 12.94 -25.19
N GLY A 44 -15.86 12.33 -25.90
CA GLY A 44 -16.09 11.32 -26.95
C GLY A 44 -16.79 11.77 -28.24
N CYS A 45 -17.71 12.74 -28.19
CA CYS A 45 -18.36 13.48 -29.29
C CYS A 45 -19.60 14.22 -28.74
N CYS A 46 -19.42 15.14 -27.79
CA CYS A 46 -20.53 15.99 -27.40
C CYS A 46 -20.74 17.08 -28.45
N GLU A 47 -21.99 17.30 -28.83
CA GLU A 47 -22.38 18.53 -29.53
C GLU A 47 -21.96 19.72 -28.65
N SER A 48 -21.41 20.77 -29.27
CA SER A 48 -20.81 21.93 -28.57
C SER A 48 -21.73 22.55 -27.51
N HIS A 49 -23.05 22.38 -27.66
CA HIS A 49 -24.08 22.94 -26.78
C HIS A 49 -23.97 22.53 -25.31
N ASN A 50 -23.43 21.36 -24.98
CA ASN A 50 -23.30 20.95 -23.58
C ASN A 50 -22.13 21.66 -22.87
N LEU A 51 -21.11 22.09 -23.61
CA LEU A 51 -19.93 22.76 -23.04
C LEU A 51 -20.23 24.23 -22.68
N ASP A 52 -21.13 24.87 -23.43
CA ASP A 52 -21.55 26.25 -23.17
C ASP A 52 -22.26 26.43 -21.81
N THR A 53 -22.71 25.32 -21.22
CA THR A 53 -23.35 25.29 -19.89
C THR A 53 -22.39 24.99 -18.75
N CYS A 54 -21.10 24.77 -19.05
CA CYS A 54 -20.09 24.51 -18.03
C CYS A 54 -19.95 25.73 -17.09
N PRO A 55 -19.97 25.54 -15.76
CA PRO A 55 -19.84 26.64 -14.80
C PRO A 55 -18.44 27.27 -14.78
N PHE A 56 -17.48 26.73 -15.54
CA PHE A 56 -16.08 27.16 -15.56
C PHE A 56 -15.57 27.38 -16.98
N ASP A 57 -14.49 28.16 -17.10
CA ASP A 57 -13.80 28.39 -18.37
C ASP A 57 -13.39 27.05 -18.99
N THR A 58 -13.84 26.78 -20.22
CA THR A 58 -13.42 25.62 -21.02
C THR A 58 -12.49 26.05 -22.14
N LEU A 59 -11.38 25.35 -22.30
CA LEU A 59 -10.43 25.54 -23.40
C LEU A 59 -10.40 24.27 -24.27
N PRO A 60 -10.34 24.38 -25.60
CA PRO A 60 -10.09 23.20 -26.43
C PRO A 60 -8.69 22.64 -26.13
N ALA A 61 -8.59 21.32 -25.95
CA ALA A 61 -7.28 20.69 -25.77
C ALA A 61 -6.52 20.68 -27.11
N GLU A 62 -5.21 20.94 -27.07
CA GLU A 62 -4.39 20.95 -28.28
C GLU A 62 -4.44 19.58 -28.97
N GLY A 63 -4.79 19.58 -30.27
CA GLY A 63 -4.73 18.39 -31.11
C GLY A 63 -5.91 17.41 -30.99
N SER A 64 -6.99 17.75 -30.28
CA SER A 64 -8.20 16.92 -30.26
C SER A 64 -9.49 17.75 -30.29
N VAL A 65 -10.42 17.38 -31.16
CA VAL A 65 -11.76 17.99 -31.24
C VAL A 65 -12.66 17.51 -30.09
N GLN A 66 -12.28 16.44 -29.40
CA GLN A 66 -13.11 15.76 -28.40
C GLN A 66 -12.62 15.94 -26.96
N ARG A 67 -11.48 16.62 -26.78
CA ARG A 67 -10.93 16.89 -25.45
C ARG A 67 -10.97 18.37 -25.16
N PHE A 68 -11.42 18.68 -23.95
CA PHE A 68 -11.51 20.04 -23.44
C PHE A 68 -10.82 20.09 -22.10
N SER A 69 -10.24 21.23 -21.78
CA SER A 69 -9.67 21.48 -20.48
C SER A 69 -10.58 22.42 -19.70
N VAL A 70 -11.04 21.96 -18.54
CA VAL A 70 -11.82 22.78 -17.60
C VAL A 70 -10.85 23.43 -16.62
N VAL A 71 -10.99 24.74 -16.45
CA VAL A 71 -10.03 25.56 -15.72
C VAL A 71 -10.62 25.96 -14.37
N LEU A 72 -10.14 25.31 -13.31
CA LEU A 72 -10.52 25.65 -11.93
C LEU A 72 -9.55 26.67 -11.30
N PRO A 73 -10.00 27.48 -10.32
CA PRO A 73 -9.11 28.24 -9.46
C PRO A 73 -8.09 27.32 -8.77
N ARG A 74 -6.82 27.73 -8.59
CA ARG A 74 -5.83 26.93 -7.82
C ARG A 74 -6.32 26.61 -6.42
N LEU A 75 -6.99 27.57 -5.78
CA LEU A 75 -7.59 27.42 -4.46
C LEU A 75 -9.08 27.08 -4.62
N TRP A 76 -9.36 26.03 -5.37
CA TRP A 76 -10.71 25.50 -5.50
C TRP A 76 -11.26 25.08 -4.13
N ARG A 77 -12.58 25.26 -3.97
CA ARG A 77 -13.34 24.86 -2.79
C ARG A 77 -14.14 23.61 -3.09
N GLU A 78 -14.57 22.91 -2.04
CA GLU A 78 -15.44 21.74 -2.18
C GLU A 78 -16.71 22.08 -3.00
N ASP A 79 -17.25 23.29 -2.86
CA ASP A 79 -18.39 23.78 -3.63
C ASP A 79 -18.08 23.87 -5.14
N ASP A 80 -16.88 24.34 -5.53
CA ASP A 80 -16.47 24.43 -6.94
C ASP A 80 -16.39 23.04 -7.58
N ALA A 81 -15.83 22.07 -6.85
CA ALA A 81 -15.76 20.68 -7.30
C ALA A 81 -17.15 20.02 -7.37
N GLN A 82 -18.02 20.33 -6.41
CA GLN A 82 -19.40 19.85 -6.43
C GLN A 82 -20.15 20.39 -7.64
N GLU A 83 -20.09 21.70 -7.89
CA GLU A 83 -20.75 22.35 -9.03
C GLU A 83 -20.27 21.77 -10.36
N LEU A 84 -18.95 21.55 -10.51
CA LEU A 84 -18.40 20.89 -11.69
C LEU A 84 -18.94 19.47 -11.89
N LEU A 85 -18.98 18.66 -10.83
CA LEU A 85 -19.44 17.28 -10.94
C LEU A 85 -20.95 17.17 -11.13
N GLU A 86 -21.72 18.11 -10.59
CA GLU A 86 -23.16 18.20 -10.86
C GLU A 86 -23.40 18.52 -12.34
N TRP A 87 -22.69 19.51 -12.90
CA TRP A 87 -22.72 19.77 -14.34
C TRP A 87 -22.30 18.53 -15.15
N PHE A 88 -21.15 17.94 -14.83
CA PHE A 88 -20.63 16.76 -15.52
C PHE A 88 -21.62 15.59 -15.49
N SER A 89 -22.33 15.39 -14.37
CA SER A 89 -23.35 14.34 -14.22
C SER A 89 -24.58 14.51 -15.10
N ASN A 90 -24.82 15.73 -15.62
CA ASN A 90 -25.96 16.08 -16.46
C ASN A 90 -25.61 16.18 -17.94
N ILE A 91 -24.35 15.92 -18.34
CA ILE A 91 -23.97 15.92 -19.75
C ILE A 91 -24.73 14.82 -20.49
N GLU A 92 -25.45 15.20 -21.53
CA GLU A 92 -26.09 14.25 -22.43
C GLU A 92 -25.03 13.59 -23.33
N THR A 93 -25.05 12.27 -23.38
CA THR A 93 -24.05 11.49 -24.11
C THR A 93 -24.71 10.62 -25.17
N PRO A 94 -24.14 10.56 -26.38
CA PRO A 94 -24.55 9.58 -27.38
C PRO A 94 -24.42 8.15 -26.84
N GLU A 95 -25.28 7.26 -27.33
CA GLU A 95 -25.23 5.84 -26.96
C GLU A 95 -23.85 5.25 -27.29
N GLY A 96 -23.26 4.50 -26.35
CA GLY A 96 -21.92 3.92 -26.48
C GLY A 96 -20.75 4.83 -26.10
N MET A 97 -20.99 6.10 -25.74
CA MET A 97 -19.94 7.01 -25.26
C MET A 97 -19.88 7.06 -23.73
N ASN A 98 -18.67 7.07 -23.18
CA ASN A 98 -18.42 7.15 -21.74
C ASN A 98 -17.49 8.34 -21.45
N PRO A 99 -18.03 9.55 -21.28
CA PRO A 99 -17.20 10.69 -20.93
C PRO A 99 -16.43 10.44 -19.64
N SER A 100 -15.25 11.04 -19.59
CA SER A 100 -14.41 10.97 -18.41
C SER A 100 -13.79 12.33 -18.12
N LEU A 101 -13.70 12.65 -16.83
CA LEU A 101 -13.03 13.81 -16.31
C LEU A 101 -11.76 13.34 -15.59
N SER A 102 -10.60 13.65 -16.15
CA SER A 102 -9.30 13.33 -15.58
C SER A 102 -8.74 14.54 -14.82
N LEU A 103 -8.48 14.32 -13.54
CA LEU A 103 -7.91 15.30 -12.64
C LEU A 103 -6.39 15.18 -12.61
N PRO A 104 -5.62 16.27 -12.51
CA PRO A 104 -4.17 16.21 -12.60
C PRO A 104 -3.55 15.50 -11.39
N SER A 105 -2.37 14.93 -11.60
CA SER A 105 -1.64 14.24 -10.53
C SER A 105 -1.09 15.17 -9.44
N THR A 106 -1.10 16.48 -9.71
CA THR A 106 -0.71 17.54 -8.77
C THR A 106 -1.65 17.68 -7.57
N LEU A 107 -2.83 17.06 -7.60
CA LEU A 107 -3.72 17.01 -6.44
C LEU A 107 -3.09 16.22 -5.30
N SER A 108 -3.21 16.76 -4.09
CA SER A 108 -2.81 16.06 -2.87
C SER A 108 -3.71 14.84 -2.57
N LYS A 109 -3.26 13.98 -1.65
CA LYS A 109 -4.03 12.80 -1.21
C LYS A 109 -5.39 13.18 -0.62
N ASP A 110 -5.46 14.27 0.15
CA ASP A 110 -6.69 14.72 0.79
C ASP A 110 -7.65 15.35 -0.23
N GLU A 111 -7.14 16.13 -1.17
CA GLU A 111 -7.91 16.66 -2.30
C GLU A 111 -8.51 15.53 -3.15
N ARG A 112 -7.69 14.55 -3.53
CA ARG A 112 -8.14 13.34 -4.24
C ARG A 112 -9.27 12.62 -3.50
N LYS A 113 -9.19 12.53 -2.17
CA LYS A 113 -10.25 11.94 -1.33
C LYS A 113 -11.55 12.74 -1.38
N VAL A 114 -11.49 14.07 -1.42
CA VAL A 114 -12.67 14.93 -1.58
C VAL A 114 -13.36 14.64 -2.92
N TRP A 115 -12.62 14.63 -4.02
CA TRP A 115 -13.15 14.30 -5.34
C TRP A 115 -13.83 12.94 -5.41
N HIS A 116 -13.21 11.89 -4.84
CA HIS A 116 -13.84 10.57 -4.76
C HIS A 116 -15.17 10.58 -3.99
N LYS A 117 -15.24 11.28 -2.85
CA LYS A 117 -16.48 11.39 -2.05
C LYS A 117 -17.58 12.14 -2.79
N LEU A 118 -17.24 13.24 -3.47
CA LEU A 118 -18.19 14.01 -4.24
C LEU A 118 -18.73 13.20 -5.43
N ALA A 119 -17.85 12.50 -6.15
CA ALA A 119 -18.22 11.60 -7.24
C ALA A 119 -19.16 10.49 -6.74
N GLU A 120 -18.82 9.83 -5.62
CA GLU A 120 -19.66 8.79 -5.00
C GLU A 120 -21.05 9.32 -4.62
N ARG A 121 -21.14 10.51 -4.02
CA ARG A 121 -22.41 11.15 -3.65
C ARG A 121 -23.31 11.40 -4.87
N LEU A 122 -22.72 11.75 -6.00
CA LEU A 122 -23.39 11.96 -7.29
C LEU A 122 -23.55 10.66 -8.09
N ARG A 123 -23.21 9.50 -7.51
CA ARG A 123 -23.27 8.17 -8.15
C ARG A 123 -22.42 8.08 -9.44
N LEU A 124 -21.36 8.87 -9.51
CA LEU A 124 -20.35 8.79 -10.56
C LEU A 124 -19.30 7.74 -10.16
N ARG A 125 -18.81 6.99 -11.15
CA ARG A 125 -17.67 6.08 -10.92
C ARG A 125 -16.40 6.91 -10.89
N SER A 126 -15.53 6.65 -9.93
CA SER A 126 -14.22 7.31 -9.87
C SER A 126 -13.13 6.28 -9.61
N GLU A 127 -12.00 6.44 -10.30
CA GLU A 127 -10.85 5.54 -10.21
C GLU A 127 -9.58 6.35 -10.01
N SER A 128 -8.69 5.86 -9.15
CA SER A 128 -7.32 6.37 -9.07
C SER A 128 -6.46 5.58 -10.03
N HIS A 129 -5.74 6.26 -10.92
CA HIS A 129 -4.79 5.67 -11.85
C HIS A 129 -3.37 6.13 -11.52
N GLY A 130 -2.39 5.26 -11.76
CA GLY A 130 -0.97 5.55 -11.48
C GLY A 130 -0.59 5.44 -9.99
N PHE A 131 0.65 5.80 -9.67
CA PHE A 131 1.22 5.75 -8.33
C PHE A 131 2.16 6.93 -8.06
N GLY A 132 2.35 7.29 -6.78
CA GLY A 132 3.23 8.39 -6.39
C GLY A 132 2.79 9.74 -6.98
N GLU A 133 3.73 10.47 -7.60
CA GLU A 133 3.51 11.79 -8.21
C GLU A 133 2.76 11.73 -9.55
N GLU A 134 2.63 10.54 -10.15
CA GLU A 134 1.86 10.32 -11.40
C GLU A 134 0.41 9.92 -11.11
N ARG A 135 0.04 9.80 -9.83
CA ARG A 135 -1.28 9.36 -9.43
C ARG A 135 -2.34 10.41 -9.70
N HIS A 136 -3.24 10.11 -10.63
CA HIS A 136 -4.38 10.95 -10.99
C HIS A 136 -5.71 10.26 -10.68
N ILE A 137 -6.80 11.02 -10.74
CA ILE A 137 -8.15 10.48 -10.64
C ILE A 137 -8.82 10.63 -12.00
N THR A 138 -9.57 9.62 -12.42
CA THR A 138 -10.51 9.73 -13.51
C THR A 138 -11.92 9.46 -12.99
N ILE A 139 -12.84 10.39 -13.26
CA ILE A 139 -14.26 10.28 -12.93
C ILE A 139 -15.00 9.99 -14.22
N TYR A 140 -15.76 8.91 -14.24
CA TYR A 140 -16.52 8.46 -15.37
C TYR A 140 -17.99 8.80 -15.17
N LEU A 141 -18.62 9.30 -16.23
CA LEU A 141 -20.07 9.38 -16.27
C LEU A 141 -20.60 7.94 -16.35
N CYS A 142 -21.13 7.41 -15.25
CA CYS A 142 -21.78 6.10 -15.28
C CYS A 142 -23.05 6.22 -16.11
N GLN A 143 -23.06 5.62 -17.32
CA GLN A 143 -24.32 5.40 -18.01
C GLN A 143 -25.22 4.58 -17.07
N ARG A 144 -26.49 4.99 -16.94
CA ARG A 144 -27.50 4.35 -16.06
C ARG A 144 -27.78 2.88 -16.40
N SER A 145 -27.09 2.30 -17.38
CA SER A 145 -27.10 0.87 -17.60
C SER A 145 -26.47 0.19 -16.38
N ASN A 146 -27.26 -0.63 -15.68
CA ASN A 146 -26.88 -1.42 -14.49
C ASN A 146 -25.71 -2.39 -14.70
N GLN A 147 -24.92 -2.25 -15.77
CA GLN A 147 -23.70 -3.00 -15.98
C GLN A 147 -22.56 -2.33 -15.22
N GLN A 148 -22.58 -2.53 -13.90
CA GLN A 148 -21.39 -2.39 -13.09
C GLN A 148 -20.33 -3.31 -13.73
N ALA A 149 -19.37 -2.72 -14.44
CA ALA A 149 -18.25 -3.47 -14.98
C ALA A 149 -17.67 -4.32 -13.83
N PRO A 150 -17.38 -5.60 -14.07
CA PRO A 150 -16.82 -6.46 -13.03
C PRO A 150 -15.59 -5.75 -12.45
N ALA A 151 -15.53 -5.65 -11.13
CA ALA A 151 -14.41 -5.02 -10.45
C ALA A 151 -13.11 -5.63 -11.00
N PRO A 152 -12.10 -4.80 -11.34
CA PRO A 152 -10.84 -5.30 -11.88
C PRO A 152 -10.32 -6.40 -10.96
N THR A 153 -10.12 -7.59 -11.52
CA THR A 153 -9.71 -8.74 -10.74
C THR A 153 -8.22 -8.61 -10.48
N LEU A 154 -7.88 -8.02 -9.34
CA LEU A 154 -6.51 -7.89 -8.85
C LEU A 154 -5.78 -9.23 -8.96
N THR A 155 -4.60 -9.21 -9.58
CA THR A 155 -3.75 -10.40 -9.68
C THR A 155 -3.43 -10.98 -8.30
N ARG A 156 -3.22 -12.31 -8.24
CA ARG A 156 -2.83 -12.99 -6.99
C ARG A 156 -1.54 -12.40 -6.41
N GLU A 157 -0.60 -12.03 -7.28
CA GLU A 157 0.67 -11.43 -6.89
C GLU A 157 0.47 -10.04 -6.27
N ALA A 158 -0.34 -9.16 -6.87
CA ALA A 158 -0.64 -7.85 -6.30
C ALA A 158 -1.28 -7.96 -4.90
N LYS A 159 -2.22 -8.91 -4.72
CA LYS A 159 -2.82 -9.19 -3.40
C LYS A 159 -1.79 -9.65 -2.38
N GLN A 160 -0.84 -10.50 -2.79
CA GLN A 160 0.20 -11.02 -1.91
C GLN A 160 1.17 -9.92 -1.48
N VAL A 161 1.66 -9.11 -2.42
CA VAL A 161 2.57 -8.00 -2.13
C VAL A 161 1.90 -6.96 -1.24
N TRP A 162 0.64 -6.62 -1.54
CA TRP A 162 -0.12 -5.70 -0.72
C TRP A 162 -0.33 -6.23 0.71
N ALA A 163 -0.62 -7.52 0.89
CA ALA A 163 -0.73 -8.12 2.21
C ALA A 163 0.57 -7.99 3.02
N TRP A 164 1.72 -8.24 2.38
CA TRP A 164 3.02 -8.02 3.02
C TRP A 164 3.23 -6.57 3.42
N CYS A 165 2.83 -5.59 2.60
CA CYS A 165 2.89 -4.18 2.97
C CYS A 165 2.11 -3.87 4.25
N GLN A 166 0.94 -4.51 4.46
CA GLN A 166 0.12 -4.29 5.65
C GLN A 166 0.75 -4.86 6.93
N GLU A 167 1.55 -5.93 6.80
CA GLU A 167 2.24 -6.59 7.92
C GLU A 167 3.44 -5.81 8.45
N GLU A 168 3.99 -4.86 7.69
CA GLU A 168 5.17 -4.04 8.05
C GLU A 168 4.84 -2.88 9.02
N GLY A 169 3.78 -3.02 9.81
CA GLY A 169 3.53 -2.16 10.98
C GLY A 169 3.39 -0.67 10.69
N GLY A 170 2.90 -0.29 9.51
CA GLY A 170 2.67 1.11 9.14
C GLY A 170 3.60 1.67 8.07
N ARG A 171 4.74 1.02 7.81
CA ARG A 171 5.73 1.54 6.86
C ARG A 171 5.17 1.70 5.43
N PHE A 172 4.27 0.79 5.03
CA PHE A 172 3.77 0.69 3.66
C PHE A 172 2.24 0.81 3.57
N TRP A 173 1.57 1.37 4.58
CA TRP A 173 0.11 1.51 4.60
C TRP A 173 -0.45 2.48 3.56
N ASP A 174 0.39 3.36 3.02
CA ASP A 174 -0.05 4.32 2.02
C ASP A 174 -0.29 3.70 0.64
N PHE A 175 0.18 2.48 0.40
CA PHE A 175 -0.05 1.77 -0.86
C PHE A 175 -1.40 1.05 -0.86
N SER A 176 -2.24 1.40 -1.82
CA SER A 176 -3.46 0.66 -2.15
C SER A 176 -3.16 -0.58 -2.99
N GLN A 177 -4.12 -1.53 -3.05
CA GLN A 177 -3.99 -2.73 -3.88
C GLN A 177 -3.82 -2.40 -5.37
N GLY A 178 -4.58 -1.42 -5.88
CA GLY A 178 -4.48 -0.98 -7.27
C GLY A 178 -3.13 -0.33 -7.60
N GLU A 179 -2.55 0.44 -6.66
CA GLU A 179 -1.20 0.99 -6.83
C GLU A 179 -0.14 -0.12 -6.93
N VAL A 180 -0.24 -1.15 -6.09
CA VAL A 180 0.68 -2.29 -6.15
C VAL A 180 0.55 -3.03 -7.48
N GLU A 181 -0.66 -3.25 -7.96
CA GLU A 181 -0.90 -3.86 -9.28
C GLU A 181 -0.32 -3.01 -10.42
N ALA A 182 -0.57 -1.70 -10.40
CA ALA A 182 -0.02 -0.77 -11.38
C ALA A 182 1.52 -0.76 -11.37
N MET A 183 2.15 -0.81 -10.20
CA MET A 183 3.61 -0.91 -10.08
C MET A 183 4.15 -2.23 -10.63
N LEU A 184 3.45 -3.35 -10.42
CA LEU A 184 3.84 -4.65 -10.95
C LEU A 184 3.70 -4.72 -12.48
N ALA A 185 2.69 -4.07 -13.04
CA ALA A 185 2.48 -3.97 -14.48
C ALA A 185 3.42 -2.96 -15.17
N SER A 186 3.95 -2.00 -14.42
CA SER A 186 4.85 -0.96 -14.94
C SER A 186 6.23 -1.54 -15.32
N PRO A 187 6.85 -1.11 -16.44
CA PRO A 187 8.23 -1.46 -16.78
C PRO A 187 9.25 -1.07 -15.71
N SER A 188 8.95 -0.02 -14.94
CA SER A 188 9.74 0.47 -13.81
C SER A 188 9.73 -0.52 -12.63
N GLY A 189 8.68 -1.34 -12.54
CA GLY A 189 8.46 -2.31 -11.47
C GLY A 189 8.23 -1.67 -10.10
N LEU A 190 8.37 -2.51 -9.06
CA LEU A 190 8.23 -2.09 -7.67
C LEU A 190 9.36 -1.14 -7.23
N PRO A 191 9.06 -0.11 -6.40
CA PRO A 191 10.06 0.69 -5.71
C PRO A 191 11.08 -0.17 -4.96
N GLY A 192 12.32 0.34 -4.80
CA GLY A 192 13.42 -0.42 -4.20
C GLY A 192 13.10 -1.01 -2.82
N GLU A 193 12.35 -0.29 -1.99
CA GLU A 193 11.92 -0.79 -0.68
C GLU A 193 10.92 -1.95 -0.76
N LEU A 194 9.95 -1.87 -1.68
CA LEU A 194 8.98 -2.96 -1.89
C LEU A 194 9.65 -4.18 -2.55
N ARG A 195 10.60 -3.97 -3.47
CA ARG A 195 11.43 -5.09 -4.00
C ARG A 195 12.20 -5.78 -2.89
N LYS A 196 12.81 -5.01 -1.98
CA LYS A 196 13.51 -5.57 -0.83
C LYS A 196 12.55 -6.36 0.08
N LEU A 197 11.38 -5.81 0.39
CA LEU A 197 10.33 -6.50 1.16
C LEU A 197 9.94 -7.83 0.50
N CYS A 198 9.64 -7.83 -0.80
CA CYS A 198 9.28 -9.04 -1.53
C CYS A 198 10.40 -10.07 -1.49
N ALA A 199 11.65 -9.66 -1.69
CA ALA A 199 12.82 -10.55 -1.60
C ALA A 199 13.00 -11.12 -0.18
N ASP A 200 12.81 -10.30 0.85
CA ASP A 200 12.86 -10.71 2.26
C ASP A 200 11.78 -11.75 2.57
N ARG A 201 10.55 -11.53 2.08
CA ARG A 201 9.42 -12.45 2.26
C ARG A 201 9.61 -13.75 1.49
N GLN A 202 10.06 -13.69 0.24
CA GLN A 202 10.39 -14.89 -0.54
C GLN A 202 11.49 -15.73 0.12
N ARG A 203 12.52 -15.09 0.68
CA ARG A 203 13.57 -15.78 1.46
C ARG A 203 13.00 -16.42 2.72
N ALA A 204 12.09 -15.74 3.42
CA ALA A 204 11.42 -16.28 4.60
C ALA A 204 10.56 -17.50 4.24
N ASP A 205 9.80 -17.43 3.15
CA ASP A 205 8.96 -18.53 2.67
C ASP A 205 9.79 -19.72 2.20
N ASP A 206 10.92 -19.48 1.51
CA ASP A 206 11.86 -20.53 1.11
C ASP A 206 12.45 -21.25 2.33
N LEU A 207 12.91 -20.47 3.31
CA LEU A 207 13.40 -21.01 4.57
C LEU A 207 12.33 -21.85 5.27
N LEU A 208 11.12 -21.33 5.44
CA LEU A 208 10.01 -22.07 6.06
C LEU A 208 9.69 -23.36 5.31
N ARG A 209 9.76 -23.36 3.98
CA ARG A 209 9.56 -24.55 3.16
C ARG A 209 10.63 -25.60 3.43
N ARG A 210 11.91 -25.21 3.44
CA ARG A 210 13.04 -26.11 3.75
C ARG A 210 12.91 -26.72 5.14
N LEU A 211 12.58 -25.89 6.13
CA LEU A 211 12.33 -26.33 7.50
C LEU A 211 11.18 -27.35 7.58
N LYS A 212 10.07 -27.11 6.89
CA LYS A 212 8.94 -28.05 6.86
C LYS A 212 9.28 -29.38 6.18
N CYS A 213 10.20 -29.37 5.22
CA CYS A 213 10.66 -30.57 4.52
C CYS A 213 11.81 -31.29 5.25
N GLY A 214 12.32 -30.76 6.36
CA GLY A 214 13.49 -31.31 7.05
C GLY A 214 14.82 -31.10 6.30
N ASP A 215 14.88 -30.18 5.35
CA ASP A 215 16.11 -29.79 4.65
C ASP A 215 16.96 -28.88 5.56
N GLU A 216 17.60 -29.48 6.56
CA GLU A 216 18.37 -28.75 7.57
C GLU A 216 19.60 -28.05 6.97
N GLU A 217 20.31 -28.70 6.03
CA GLU A 217 21.48 -28.14 5.37
C GLU A 217 21.11 -26.94 4.51
N GLY A 218 20.06 -27.06 3.69
CA GLY A 218 19.56 -25.96 2.88
C GLY A 218 18.99 -24.82 3.71
N ALA A 219 18.31 -25.11 4.83
CA ALA A 219 17.85 -24.09 5.76
C ALA A 219 19.01 -23.34 6.42
N ALA A 220 20.05 -24.06 6.86
CA ALA A 220 21.26 -23.47 7.43
C ALA A 220 22.01 -22.59 6.42
N ALA A 221 22.11 -23.03 5.15
CA ALA A 221 22.70 -22.24 4.07
C ALA A 221 21.90 -20.97 3.78
N ALA A 222 20.56 -21.08 3.69
CA ALA A 222 19.68 -19.94 3.48
C ALA A 222 19.81 -18.90 4.61
N LEU A 223 19.86 -19.35 5.87
CA LEU A 223 20.07 -18.50 7.04
C LEU A 223 21.43 -17.81 7.03
N SER A 224 22.49 -18.54 6.68
CA SER A 224 23.85 -17.98 6.60
C SER A 224 23.99 -16.89 5.53
N SER A 225 23.21 -17.00 4.45
CA SER A 225 23.16 -16.00 3.38
C SER A 225 22.32 -14.76 3.75
N ALA A 226 21.36 -14.91 4.68
CA ALA A 226 20.45 -13.87 5.11
C ALA A 226 21.13 -12.97 6.17
N ARG A 227 21.97 -12.03 5.73
CA ARG A 227 22.41 -10.93 6.60
C ARG A 227 21.22 -10.00 6.87
N GLY A 228 20.57 -10.14 8.04
CA GLY A 228 19.34 -9.43 8.37
C GLY A 228 19.20 -9.10 9.85
N ASP A 229 18.30 -8.15 10.14
CA ASP A 229 17.98 -7.59 11.45
C ASP A 229 17.79 -8.68 12.52
N GLY A 230 18.37 -8.46 13.70
CA GLY A 230 18.49 -9.49 14.74
C GLY A 230 17.14 -10.03 15.21
N GLU A 231 16.12 -9.16 15.29
CA GLU A 231 14.81 -9.51 15.84
C GLU A 231 14.07 -10.59 15.02
N GLU A 232 14.14 -10.50 13.69
CA GLU A 232 13.49 -11.47 12.81
C GLU A 232 14.24 -12.81 12.81
N SER A 233 15.57 -12.75 12.92
CA SER A 233 16.42 -13.95 13.07
C SER A 233 16.13 -14.68 14.39
N LEU A 234 15.90 -13.94 15.48
CA LEU A 234 15.46 -14.49 16.76
C LEU A 234 14.10 -15.19 16.65
N ARG A 235 13.08 -14.55 16.05
CA ARG A 235 11.74 -15.15 15.95
C ARG A 235 11.79 -16.50 15.23
N ARG A 236 12.64 -16.61 14.22
CA ARG A 236 12.90 -17.85 13.48
C ARG A 236 13.60 -18.89 14.36
N ALA A 237 14.57 -18.48 15.17
CA ALA A 237 15.26 -19.36 16.13
C ALA A 237 14.30 -19.96 17.15
N VAL A 238 13.49 -19.11 17.79
CA VAL A 238 12.47 -19.52 18.77
C VAL A 238 11.47 -20.50 18.15
N TRP A 239 11.05 -20.30 16.90
CA TRP A 239 10.16 -21.23 16.21
C TRP A 239 10.82 -22.59 15.93
N CYS A 240 12.06 -22.61 15.43
CA CYS A 240 12.77 -23.86 15.12
C CYS A 240 13.00 -24.70 16.38
N ILE A 241 13.34 -24.05 17.50
CA ILE A 241 13.53 -24.69 18.81
C ILE A 241 12.24 -25.36 19.28
N ARG A 242 11.11 -24.64 19.23
CA ARG A 242 9.78 -25.21 19.57
C ARG A 242 9.36 -26.39 18.70
N LYS A 243 9.95 -26.54 17.51
CA LYS A 243 9.66 -27.64 16.58
C LYS A 243 10.66 -28.79 16.68
N GLY A 244 11.62 -28.75 17.59
CA GLY A 244 12.62 -29.80 17.76
C GLY A 244 13.63 -29.88 16.61
N MET A 245 13.81 -28.79 15.84
CA MET A 245 14.73 -28.76 14.70
C MET A 245 16.16 -28.45 15.15
N ALA A 246 16.79 -29.45 15.78
CA ALA A 246 18.07 -29.35 16.46
C ALA A 246 19.20 -28.76 15.59
N GLY A 247 19.36 -29.21 14.34
CA GLY A 247 20.41 -28.72 13.44
C GLY A 247 20.26 -27.23 13.13
N VAL A 248 19.03 -26.80 12.81
CA VAL A 248 18.71 -25.41 12.47
C VAL A 248 18.80 -24.50 13.70
N ALA A 249 18.30 -24.98 14.85
CA ALA A 249 18.45 -24.28 16.12
C ALA A 249 19.92 -24.05 16.46
N GLY A 250 20.79 -25.04 16.21
CA GLY A 250 22.22 -24.93 16.36
C GLY A 250 22.85 -23.87 15.46
N THR A 251 22.47 -23.81 14.18
CA THR A 251 22.95 -22.75 13.26
C THR A 251 22.52 -21.36 13.72
N LEU A 252 21.25 -21.19 14.10
CA LEU A 252 20.69 -19.91 14.54
C LEU A 252 21.30 -19.42 15.85
N ALA A 253 21.51 -20.31 16.82
CA ALA A 253 22.11 -20.01 18.11
C ALA A 253 23.56 -19.50 18.00
N ARG A 254 24.27 -19.84 16.92
CA ARG A 254 25.63 -19.34 16.65
C ARG A 254 25.65 -17.91 16.14
N MET A 255 24.51 -17.35 15.73
CA MET A 255 24.44 -15.97 15.27
C MET A 255 24.54 -15.00 16.47
N PRO A 256 25.35 -13.92 16.38
CA PRO A 256 25.53 -12.98 17.48
C PRO A 256 24.21 -12.40 17.99
N GLY A 257 24.00 -12.47 19.31
CA GLY A 257 22.83 -11.87 19.97
C GLY A 257 21.53 -12.67 19.88
N VAL A 258 21.43 -13.71 19.05
CA VAL A 258 20.20 -14.50 18.92
C VAL A 258 19.82 -15.18 20.23
N LEU A 259 20.80 -15.69 20.99
CA LEU A 259 20.56 -16.36 22.26
C LEU A 259 20.13 -15.43 23.41
N THR A 260 20.33 -14.12 23.28
CA THR A 260 20.05 -13.15 24.34
C THR A 260 18.85 -12.26 24.04
N GLN A 261 18.40 -12.23 22.79
CA GLN A 261 17.21 -11.49 22.42
C GLN A 261 15.95 -12.22 22.92
N LYS A 262 14.91 -11.44 23.21
CA LYS A 262 13.61 -11.94 23.65
C LYS A 262 12.54 -11.68 22.60
N ASP A 263 11.64 -12.64 22.42
CA ASP A 263 10.52 -12.51 21.51
C ASP A 263 9.45 -11.54 22.06
N ARG A 264 8.33 -11.37 21.33
CA ARG A 264 7.22 -10.52 21.78
C ARG A 264 6.60 -10.97 23.11
N ASN A 265 6.77 -12.24 23.50
CA ASN A 265 6.33 -12.81 24.76
C ASN A 265 7.40 -12.73 25.87
N ARG A 266 8.53 -12.07 25.58
CA ARG A 266 9.70 -11.95 26.46
C ARG A 266 10.42 -13.27 26.73
N LEU A 267 10.24 -14.25 25.84
CA LEU A 267 10.90 -15.55 25.90
C LEU A 267 12.15 -15.52 25.02
N ASP A 268 13.27 -15.97 25.56
CA ASP A 268 14.49 -16.22 24.80
C ASP A 268 14.53 -17.67 24.27
N PRO A 269 15.50 -18.04 23.42
CA PRO A 269 15.67 -19.40 22.92
C PRO A 269 15.75 -20.49 23.99
N PHE A 270 16.26 -20.19 25.19
CA PHE A 270 16.34 -21.16 26.29
C PHE A 270 14.99 -21.35 26.97
N ASP A 271 14.21 -20.27 27.11
CA ASP A 271 12.88 -20.32 27.71
C ASP A 271 11.91 -21.25 26.94
N VAL A 272 12.16 -21.49 25.64
CA VAL A 272 11.31 -22.33 24.78
C VAL A 272 11.90 -23.71 24.46
N ALA A 273 13.12 -24.00 24.88
CA ALA A 273 13.77 -25.28 24.66
C ALA A 273 13.29 -26.32 25.70
N GLU A 274 12.05 -26.79 25.54
CA GLU A 274 11.48 -27.85 26.39
C GLU A 274 12.07 -29.25 26.08
N ASP A 275 12.63 -29.44 24.87
CA ASP A 275 13.27 -30.68 24.44
C ASP A 275 14.73 -30.76 24.91
N SER A 276 15.11 -31.90 25.51
CA SER A 276 16.47 -32.15 26.01
C SER A 276 17.55 -32.05 24.93
N ALA A 277 17.27 -32.49 23.69
CA ALA A 277 18.27 -32.49 22.63
C ALA A 277 18.59 -31.06 22.15
N VAL A 278 17.57 -30.20 22.05
CA VAL A 278 17.77 -28.79 21.65
C VAL A 278 18.40 -28.01 22.81
N ALA A 279 17.98 -28.26 24.05
CA ALA A 279 18.56 -27.63 25.23
C ALA A 279 20.07 -27.92 25.38
N GLU A 280 20.50 -29.15 25.11
CA GLU A 280 21.92 -29.54 25.13
C GLU A 280 22.75 -28.77 24.10
N ILE A 281 22.26 -28.67 22.86
CA ILE A 281 22.91 -27.93 21.77
C ILE A 281 23.03 -26.44 22.11
N LEU A 282 21.96 -25.83 22.65
CA LEU A 282 21.98 -24.42 23.05
C LEU A 282 22.96 -24.17 24.20
N CYS A 283 23.05 -25.10 25.16
CA CYS A 283 24.02 -25.01 26.26
C CYS A 283 25.46 -25.11 25.76
N GLU A 284 25.75 -26.02 24.83
CA GLU A 284 27.08 -26.17 24.24
C GLU A 284 27.50 -24.90 23.49
N ILE A 285 26.60 -24.34 22.66
CA ILE A 285 26.88 -23.11 21.90
C ILE A 285 27.14 -21.94 22.85
N ARG A 286 26.35 -21.79 23.92
CA ARG A 286 26.58 -20.72 24.91
C ARG A 286 27.95 -20.82 25.58
N ARG A 287 28.43 -22.03 25.88
CA ARG A 287 29.78 -22.23 26.43
C ARG A 287 30.87 -21.80 25.44
N THR A 288 30.66 -21.99 24.14
CA THR A 288 31.64 -21.57 23.11
C THR A 288 31.64 -20.07 22.83
N GLN A 289 30.59 -19.34 23.23
CA GLN A 289 30.48 -17.89 23.05
C GLN A 289 30.97 -17.07 24.26
N GLN A 290 31.29 -17.73 25.38
CA GLN A 290 31.86 -17.12 26.60
C GLN A 290 33.38 -17.16 26.56
#